data_AF-A0A1H8W115-F1
#
_entry.id   AF-A0A1H8W115-F1
#
_cell.length_a   1.000
_cell.length_b   1.000
_cell.length_c   1.000
_cell.angle_alpha   90.00
_cell.angle_beta   90.00
_cell.angle_gamma   90.00
#
_symmetry.space_group_name_H-M   'P 1'
#
loop_
_entity.id
_entity.type
_entity.pdbx_description
1 polymer ?
#
loop_
_entity_poly.entity_id
_entity_poly.type
_entity_poly.pdbx_seq_one_letter_code
_entity_poly.pdbx_strand_id
1 'polypeptide(L)'
;MDGPGFHVDVGVLEAASKNMKDLWHGQDDFELRGLCGEPELYGHGGVHDALADFCGQWSVGLDALCDRANGLADTLGKAAQAYRAVEHGNTAALKVDPGTDAVTPDPPMAGY
;
A
#
# COMPACT_ATOMS: atom_id res chain seq x y z
N MET A 1 17.61 -15.49 -5.30
CA MET A 1 16.27 -16.11 -5.36
C MET A 1 15.76 -15.85 -6.77
N ASP A 2 15.69 -16.87 -7.63
CA ASP A 2 15.02 -16.81 -8.94
C ASP A 2 14.61 -18.25 -9.31
N GLY A 3 13.36 -18.59 -9.02
CA GLY A 3 12.76 -19.88 -9.34
C GLY A 3 11.30 -19.66 -9.73
N PRO A 4 10.71 -20.49 -10.61
CA PRO A 4 9.41 -20.23 -11.21
C PRO A 4 8.31 -20.11 -10.15
N GLY A 5 7.63 -18.95 -10.11
CA GLY A 5 6.55 -18.66 -9.17
C GLY A 5 6.01 -17.24 -9.30
N PHE A 6 4.95 -16.93 -8.55
CA PHE A 6 4.41 -15.57 -8.43
C PHE A 6 5.32 -14.77 -7.49
N HIS A 7 6.05 -13.79 -8.02
CA HIS A 7 6.96 -12.96 -7.24
C HIS A 7 6.27 -11.64 -6.89
N VAL A 8 6.16 -11.37 -5.60
CA VAL A 8 5.69 -10.07 -5.11
C VAL A 8 6.85 -9.34 -4.47
N ASP A 9 7.14 -8.15 -5.01
CA ASP A 9 8.05 -7.22 -4.38
C ASP A 9 7.33 -6.52 -3.22
N VAL A 10 7.54 -7.04 -2.02
CA VAL A 10 6.94 -6.52 -0.79
C VAL A 10 7.38 -5.09 -0.51
N GLY A 11 8.62 -4.72 -0.87
CA GLY A 11 9.14 -3.37 -0.69
C GLY A 11 8.39 -2.36 -1.57
N VAL A 12 8.06 -2.74 -2.81
CA VAL A 12 7.24 -1.91 -3.72
C VAL A 12 5.82 -1.73 -3.19
N LEU A 13 5.20 -2.77 -2.61
CA LEU A 13 3.87 -2.64 -2.01
C LEU A 13 3.85 -1.71 -0.79
N GLU A 14 4.86 -1.80 0.07
CA GLU A 14 5.01 -0.90 1.22
C GLU A 14 5.26 0.55 0.79
N ALA A 15 6.13 0.76 -0.20
CA ALA A 15 6.40 2.07 -0.77
C ALA A 15 5.14 2.67 -1.41
N ALA A 16 4.36 1.88 -2.15
CA ALA A 16 3.10 2.32 -2.75
C ALA A 16 2.07 2.74 -1.68
N SER A 17 1.90 1.92 -0.63
CA SER A 17 1.02 2.23 0.51
C SER A 17 1.44 3.53 1.21
N LYS A 18 2.74 3.70 1.48
CA LYS A 18 3.27 4.92 2.11
C LYS A 18 3.08 6.15 1.23
N ASN A 19 3.48 6.08 -0.04
CA ASN A 19 3.39 7.22 -0.95
C ASN A 19 1.94 7.67 -1.13
N MET A 20 0.98 6.75 -1.15
CA MET A 20 -0.45 7.10 -1.21
C MET A 20 -0.92 7.83 0.06
N LYS A 21 -0.45 7.43 1.25
CA LYS A 21 -0.75 8.12 2.51
C LYS A 21 -0.12 9.52 2.58
N ASP A 22 1.11 9.65 2.10
CA ASP A 22 1.81 10.94 2.06
C ASP A 22 1.13 11.93 1.10
N LEU A 23 0.62 11.44 -0.04
CA LEU A 23 -0.12 12.24 -1.03
C LEU A 23 -1.46 12.75 -0.48
N TRP A 24 -2.12 11.95 0.37
CA TRP A 24 -3.35 12.34 1.07
C TRP A 24 -3.11 13.45 2.10
N HIS A 25 -2.04 13.37 2.90
CA HIS A 25 -1.75 14.39 3.91
C HIS A 25 -1.57 15.79 3.31
N GLY A 26 -1.05 15.91 2.09
CA GLY A 26 -0.94 17.20 1.41
C GLY A 26 -2.25 17.75 0.86
N GLN A 27 -3.31 16.94 0.80
CA GLN A 27 -4.61 17.32 0.25
C GLN A 27 -5.60 17.78 1.34
N ASP A 28 -5.49 17.24 2.56
CA ASP A 28 -6.24 17.70 3.75
C ASP A 28 -5.97 19.20 4.05
N ASP A 29 -4.77 19.67 3.72
CA ASP A 29 -4.35 21.07 3.88
C ASP A 29 -4.93 22.04 2.82
N PHE A 30 -5.67 21.56 1.81
CA PHE A 30 -6.14 22.37 0.68
C PHE A 30 -7.65 22.25 0.41
N GLU A 31 -8.47 22.62 1.38
CA GLU A 31 -9.91 22.75 1.14
C GLU A 31 -10.23 23.98 0.26
N LEU A 32 -10.73 23.74 -0.96
CA LEU A 32 -11.18 24.82 -1.86
C LEU A 32 -12.38 25.61 -1.33
N ARG A 33 -13.04 25.16 -0.25
CA ARG A 33 -14.19 25.85 0.34
C ARG A 33 -13.85 27.26 0.83
N GLY A 34 -12.60 27.51 1.21
CA GLY A 34 -12.13 28.86 1.58
C GLY A 34 -11.68 29.74 0.41
N LEU A 35 -11.68 29.21 -0.82
CA LEU A 35 -11.22 29.94 -2.01
C LEU A 35 -12.26 30.96 -2.49
N CYS A 36 -13.52 30.62 -2.36
CA CYS A 36 -14.64 31.46 -2.74
C CYS A 36 -14.78 32.53 -1.64
N GLY A 37 -14.20 33.71 -1.89
CA GLY A 37 -14.17 34.82 -0.93
C GLY A 37 -15.54 35.47 -0.72
N GLU A 38 -15.53 36.64 -0.09
CA GLU A 38 -16.77 37.35 0.25
C GLU A 38 -17.60 37.71 -1.01
N PRO A 39 -18.94 37.60 -0.97
CA PRO A 39 -19.82 37.87 -2.12
C PRO A 39 -19.62 39.25 -2.75
N GLU A 40 -19.25 40.26 -1.96
CA GLU A 40 -19.03 41.64 -2.41
C GLU A 40 -17.82 41.79 -3.34
N LEU A 41 -16.90 40.81 -3.34
CA LEU A 41 -15.79 40.75 -4.29
C LEU A 41 -16.25 40.39 -5.70
N TYR A 42 -17.49 39.94 -5.85
CA TYR A 42 -18.09 39.53 -7.11
C TYR A 42 -19.10 40.58 -7.56
N GLY A 43 -18.96 41.06 -8.79
CA GLY A 43 -19.87 42.07 -9.35
C GLY A 43 -21.31 41.57 -9.57
N HIS A 44 -21.57 40.27 -9.34
CA HIS A 44 -22.89 39.65 -9.51
C HIS A 44 -23.03 38.43 -8.59
N GLY A 45 -24.09 38.38 -7.77
CA GLY A 45 -24.32 37.31 -6.80
C GLY A 45 -24.34 35.91 -7.42
N GLY A 46 -25.00 35.73 -8.57
CA GLY A 46 -25.03 34.43 -9.25
C GLY A 46 -23.67 33.89 -9.70
N VAL A 47 -22.63 34.73 -9.83
CA VAL A 47 -21.25 34.27 -10.12
C VAL A 47 -20.58 33.75 -8.84
N HIS A 48 -20.80 34.43 -7.72
CA HIS A 48 -20.36 33.96 -6.41
C HIS A 48 -21.03 32.62 -6.07
N ASP A 49 -22.36 32.53 -6.21
CA ASP A 49 -23.12 31.31 -5.93
C ASP A 49 -22.61 30.13 -6.76
N ALA A 50 -22.44 30.32 -8.08
CA ALA A 50 -21.94 29.28 -8.97
C ALA A 50 -20.52 28.83 -8.62
N LEU A 51 -19.66 29.76 -8.19
CA LEU A 51 -18.30 29.43 -7.75
C LEU A 51 -18.31 28.70 -6.41
N ALA A 52 -19.14 29.14 -5.46
CA ALA A 52 -19.30 28.48 -4.17
C ALA A 52 -19.81 27.04 -4.34
N ASP A 53 -20.80 26.83 -5.21
CA ASP A 53 -21.31 25.50 -5.55
C ASP A 53 -20.21 24.63 -6.17
N PHE A 54 -19.42 25.17 -7.09
CA PHE A 54 -18.28 24.47 -7.68
C PHE A 54 -17.22 24.11 -6.63
N CYS A 55 -16.79 25.06 -5.79
CA CYS A 55 -15.85 24.83 -4.70
C CYS A 55 -16.35 23.68 -3.79
N GLY A 56 -17.64 23.72 -3.43
CA GLY A 56 -18.27 22.73 -2.55
C GLY A 56 -18.29 21.34 -3.15
N GLN A 57 -18.75 21.20 -4.41
CA GLN A 57 -18.79 19.92 -5.12
C GLN A 57 -17.38 19.37 -5.36
N TRP A 58 -16.43 20.23 -5.69
CA TRP A 58 -15.04 19.83 -5.88
C TRP A 58 -14.43 19.27 -4.59
N SER A 59 -14.60 19.95 -3.46
CA SER A 59 -14.14 19.43 -2.17
C SER A 59 -14.74 18.05 -1.85
N VAL A 60 -16.05 17.87 -2.04
CA VAL A 60 -16.69 16.56 -1.84
C VAL A 60 -16.10 15.47 -2.75
N GLY A 61 -15.82 15.81 -4.01
CA GLY A 61 -15.20 14.89 -4.96
C GLY A 61 -13.77 14.51 -4.56
N LEU A 62 -13.00 15.49 -4.09
CA LEU A 62 -11.65 15.30 -3.58
C LEU A 62 -11.64 14.42 -2.32
N ASP A 63 -12.54 14.66 -1.36
CA ASP A 63 -12.68 13.85 -0.15
C ASP A 63 -12.96 12.38 -0.50
N ALA A 64 -13.89 12.15 -1.43
CA ALA A 64 -14.23 10.80 -1.88
C ALA A 64 -13.05 10.09 -2.60
N LEU A 65 -12.21 10.84 -3.31
CA LEU A 65 -11.00 10.31 -3.94
C LEU A 65 -9.95 9.95 -2.89
N CYS A 66 -9.77 10.81 -1.87
CA CYS A 66 -8.90 10.57 -0.73
C CYS A 66 -9.28 9.30 0.04
N ASP A 67 -10.56 9.13 0.37
CA ASP A 67 -11.07 7.95 1.07
C ASP A 67 -10.75 6.66 0.31
N ARG A 68 -10.91 6.68 -1.02
CA ARG A 68 -10.59 5.54 -1.88
C ARG A 68 -9.08 5.27 -1.92
N ALA A 69 -8.27 6.32 -2.01
CA ALA A 69 -6.81 6.20 -1.97
C ALA A 69 -6.33 5.59 -0.64
N ASN A 70 -6.91 6.03 0.49
CA ASN A 70 -6.64 5.46 1.82
C ASN A 70 -7.04 3.98 1.89
N GLY A 71 -8.22 3.62 1.38
CA GLY A 71 -8.65 2.22 1.33
C GLY A 71 -7.72 1.32 0.50
N LEU A 72 -7.21 1.85 -0.62
CA LEU A 72 -6.22 1.15 -1.45
C LEU A 72 -4.88 1.02 -0.73
N ALA A 73 -4.38 2.09 -0.12
CA ALA A 73 -3.13 2.10 0.64
C ALA A 73 -3.17 1.07 1.78
N ASP A 74 -4.27 0.99 2.52
CA ASP A 74 -4.44 0.01 3.59
C ASP A 74 -4.50 -1.42 3.07
N THR A 75 -5.14 -1.64 1.91
CA THR A 75 -5.20 -2.96 1.28
C THR A 75 -3.81 -3.42 0.83
N LEU A 76 -3.02 -2.53 0.23
CA LEU A 76 -1.63 -2.80 -0.16
C LEU A 76 -0.76 -3.11 1.06
N GLY A 77 -0.92 -2.35 2.15
CA GLY A 77 -0.21 -2.59 3.41
C GLY A 77 -0.55 -3.95 4.02
N LYS A 78 -1.82 -4.34 4.04
CA LYS A 78 -2.27 -5.66 4.50
C LYS A 78 -1.69 -6.79 3.64
N ALA A 79 -1.67 -6.61 2.31
CA ALA A 79 -1.06 -7.57 1.41
C ALA A 79 0.44 -7.74 1.69
N ALA A 80 1.18 -6.64 1.84
CA ALA A 80 2.61 -6.67 2.17
C ALA A 80 2.89 -7.40 3.49
N GLN A 81 2.10 -7.13 4.53
CA GLN A 81 2.20 -7.83 5.83
C GLN A 81 1.95 -9.33 5.69
N ALA A 82 0.93 -9.73 4.91
CA ALA A 82 0.64 -11.14 4.66
C ALA A 82 1.80 -11.84 3.93
N TYR A 83 2.39 -11.19 2.91
CA TYR A 83 3.56 -11.72 2.22
C TYR A 83 4.76 -11.89 3.16
N ARG A 84 5.06 -10.89 4.00
CA ARG A 84 6.12 -10.99 5.02
C ARG A 84 5.87 -12.12 6.02
N ALA A 85 4.63 -12.29 6.48
CA ALA A 85 4.31 -13.34 7.43
C ALA A 85 4.56 -14.74 6.85
N VAL A 86 4.20 -14.97 5.58
CA VAL A 86 4.46 -16.23 4.87
C VAL A 86 5.96 -16.41 4.61
N GLU A 87 6.67 -15.37 4.19
CA GLU A 87 8.12 -15.42 3.97
C GLU A 87 8.87 -15.76 5.27
N HIS A 88 8.54 -15.09 6.38
CA HIS A 88 9.13 -15.39 7.69
C HIS A 88 8.75 -16.79 8.20
N GLY A 89 7.50 -17.22 8.01
CA GLY A 89 7.03 -18.55 8.38
C GLY A 89 7.75 -19.66 7.62
N ASN A 90 7.91 -19.52 6.30
CA ASN A 90 8.65 -20.48 5.47
C ASN A 90 10.16 -20.46 5.76
N THR A 91 10.74 -19.28 5.99
CA THR A 91 12.16 -19.18 6.39
C THR A 91 12.40 -19.84 7.76
N ALA A 92 11.44 -19.77 8.69
CA ALA A 92 11.52 -20.47 9.95
C ALA A 92 11.40 -22.00 9.78
N ALA A 93 10.50 -22.46 8.91
CA ALA A 93 10.34 -23.88 8.59
C ALA A 93 11.58 -24.49 7.89
N LEU A 94 12.30 -23.70 7.10
CA LEU A 94 13.52 -24.12 6.37
C LEU A 94 14.82 -24.04 7.20
N LYS A 95 14.77 -23.54 8.45
CA LYS A 95 15.93 -23.55 9.36
C LYS A 95 16.18 -24.89 10.03
N VAL A 96 15.18 -25.77 10.03
CA VAL A 96 15.29 -27.13 10.53
C VAL A 96 15.37 -28.01 9.30
N ASP A 97 16.51 -28.67 9.08
CA ASP A 97 16.64 -29.69 8.04
C ASP A 97 15.80 -30.91 8.46
N PRO A 98 14.73 -31.27 7.74
CA PRO A 98 13.97 -32.49 8.01
C PRO A 98 14.66 -33.73 7.41
N GLY A 99 15.81 -33.55 6.75
CA GLY A 99 16.64 -34.62 6.22
C GLY A 99 17.06 -35.59 7.30
N THR A 100 16.72 -36.86 7.10
CA THR A 100 17.25 -37.98 7.88
C THR A 100 18.78 -37.98 7.85
N ASP A 101 19.40 -38.32 8.98
CA ASP A 101 20.85 -38.42 9.16
C ASP A 101 21.56 -39.04 7.95
N ALA A 102 22.78 -38.54 7.67
CA ALA A 102 23.61 -39.07 6.59
C ALA A 102 23.77 -40.58 6.76
N VAL A 103 23.33 -41.35 5.75
CA VAL A 103 23.57 -42.79 5.69
C VAL A 103 25.09 -42.98 5.61
N THR A 104 25.70 -43.41 6.71
CA THR A 104 27.08 -43.88 6.68
C THR A 104 27.12 -45.15 5.85
N PRO A 105 27.80 -45.17 4.69
CA PRO A 105 27.95 -46.40 3.94
C PRO A 105 28.72 -47.41 4.81
N ASP A 106 28.25 -48.65 4.83
CA ASP A 106 28.94 -49.73 5.54
C ASP A 106 30.40 -49.79 5.07
N PRO A 107 31.37 -49.98 5.99
CA PRO A 107 32.76 -50.13 5.62
C PRO A 107 32.90 -51.28 4.62
N PRO A 108 33.76 -51.15 3.60
CA PRO A 108 33.94 -52.20 2.59
C PRO A 108 34.32 -53.50 3.29
N MET A 109 33.48 -54.53 3.11
CA MET A 109 33.75 -55.87 3.61
C MET A 109 35.07 -56.36 3.03
N ALA A 110 36.09 -56.45 3.87
CA ALA A 110 37.38 -57.02 3.51
C ALA A 110 37.31 -58.56 3.61
N GLY A 111 37.54 -59.23 2.49
CA GLY A 111 37.85 -60.67 2.40
C GLY A 111 36.64 -61.57 2.14
N TYR A 112 36.72 -62.62 1.31
CA TYR A 112 37.86 -63.43 0.85
C TYR A 112 37.79 -63.75 -0.65
#